data_AF-A0A1F3WUD6-F1
#
_entry.id   AF-A0A1F3WUD6-F1
#
_cell.length_a   1.000
_cell.length_b   1.000
_cell.length_c   1.000
_cell.angle_alpha   90.00
_cell.angle_beta   90.00
_cell.angle_gamma   90.00
#
_symmetry.space_group_name_H-M   'P 1'
#
loop_
_entity.id
_entity.type
_entity.pdbx_description
1 polymer ?
#
loop_
_entity_poly.entity_id
_entity_poly.type
_entity_poly.pdbx_seq_one_letter_code
_entity_poly.pdbx_strand_id
1 'polypeptide(L)'
;MGVFSWLAVFGVLFAYIESIEHVWRPANLQTVYPFVFVFYAALLRVFRNPNRANVIVLALATGVSFYIFAYWWQIVVTTLGLAFLLALWKKDRALGKAILIASCIGGLLGLGNPLYMLWLSHTSPYFWESINRLGLVYTHFSTSFELYYVGRWIVLICLFLALVFFKKKKEHDVENERPLMTFAVLTGIALLIMDGSYIVTGHWLETEYHVREIILPWLVFITTAIIAMLWRIRASLSPSMKIASVIIIGFLVIGNVRFATHYEVDFFHSRYQYHWLTIQTYAAPYKWLDEHEKSPVVVWVSPHHAGHLSSYLPIFTKHFILSNPWGNLELVSNDEVRERYLVSEYFDDPSIDQLKTVDEMGLYLGNSKLSYDSVAINHKRVLCRAVFFWDAHHDCGEHVTPQSLLGDDFFTTLRNRFTDDIKPNIHEYVNKYHVKYILKDKVLNPEYQPQKLGARLVWQDDLYQIWELGTTGS
;
A
#
# COMPACT_ATOMS: atom_id res chain seq x y z
N MET A 1 0.02 14.82 -38.59
CA MET A 1 0.32 13.90 -37.45
C MET A 1 -0.59 12.69 -37.56
N GLY A 2 -0.05 11.47 -37.56
CA GLY A 2 -0.83 10.26 -37.79
C GLY A 2 -1.71 9.87 -36.58
N VAL A 3 -2.73 9.04 -36.81
CA VAL A 3 -3.63 8.48 -35.77
C VAL A 3 -2.86 7.89 -34.58
N PHE A 4 -1.68 7.31 -34.83
CA PHE A 4 -0.82 6.72 -33.79
C PHE A 4 -0.20 7.76 -32.84
N SER A 5 0.16 8.95 -33.35
CA SER A 5 0.68 10.03 -32.50
C SER A 5 -0.42 10.51 -31.55
N TRP A 6 -1.65 10.62 -32.05
CA TRP A 6 -2.80 10.99 -31.22
C TRP A 6 -3.18 9.91 -30.22
N LEU A 7 -3.17 8.62 -30.59
CA LEU A 7 -3.41 7.52 -29.64
C LEU A 7 -2.37 7.48 -28.52
N ALA A 8 -1.10 7.75 -28.83
CA ALA A 8 -0.06 7.87 -27.82
C ALA A 8 -0.30 9.07 -26.89
N VAL A 9 -0.68 10.22 -27.44
CA VAL A 9 -1.05 11.41 -26.66
C VAL A 9 -2.25 11.12 -25.76
N PHE A 10 -3.32 10.52 -26.30
CA PHE A 10 -4.50 10.15 -25.52
C PHE A 10 -4.18 9.12 -24.44
N GLY A 11 -3.36 8.10 -24.74
CA GLY A 11 -2.94 7.12 -23.75
C GLY A 11 -2.11 7.74 -22.62
N VAL A 12 -1.22 8.68 -22.93
CA VAL A 12 -0.45 9.43 -21.92
C VAL A 12 -1.36 10.33 -21.09
N LEU A 13 -2.27 11.07 -21.73
CA LEU A 13 -3.24 11.91 -21.02
C LEU A 13 -4.13 11.05 -20.11
N PHE A 14 -4.57 9.90 -20.59
CA PHE A 14 -5.39 8.98 -19.82
C PHE A 14 -4.62 8.40 -18.63
N ALA A 15 -3.38 7.94 -18.83
CA ALA A 15 -2.52 7.51 -17.73
C ALA A 15 -2.27 8.62 -16.71
N TYR A 16 -2.09 9.85 -17.17
CA TYR A 16 -1.90 11.02 -16.30
C TYR A 16 -3.16 11.33 -15.49
N ILE A 17 -4.34 11.29 -16.11
CA ILE A 17 -5.64 11.49 -15.43
C ILE A 17 -5.84 10.40 -14.38
N GLU A 18 -5.70 9.12 -14.74
CA GLU A 18 -5.90 8.02 -13.79
C GLU A 18 -4.91 8.03 -12.63
N SER A 19 -3.68 8.50 -12.86
CA SER A 19 -2.68 8.63 -11.82
C SER A 19 -2.70 9.98 -11.10
N ILE A 20 -3.60 10.92 -11.44
CA ILE A 20 -3.52 12.30 -10.96
C ILE A 20 -3.63 12.37 -9.44
N GLU A 21 -4.50 11.56 -8.84
CA GLU A 21 -4.65 11.54 -7.38
C GLU A 21 -3.35 11.05 -6.71
N HIS A 22 -2.73 10.01 -7.27
CA HIS A 22 -1.46 9.50 -6.79
C HIS A 22 -0.35 10.54 -6.97
N VAL A 23 -0.29 11.23 -8.13
CA VAL A 23 0.66 12.29 -8.53
C VAL A 23 0.44 13.62 -7.77
N TRP A 24 -0.73 13.83 -7.17
CA TRP A 24 -1.00 15.05 -6.41
C TRP A 24 -0.89 14.86 -4.89
N ARG A 25 -1.20 13.67 -4.36
CA ARG A 25 -1.02 13.36 -2.93
C ARG A 25 0.46 13.13 -2.59
N PRO A 26 1.10 13.97 -1.76
CA PRO A 26 2.46 13.71 -1.29
C PRO A 26 2.52 12.33 -0.63
N ALA A 27 3.53 11.52 -1.00
CA ALA A 27 3.82 10.17 -0.48
C ALA A 27 3.06 8.95 -1.08
N ASN A 28 2.18 9.10 -2.08
CA ASN A 28 1.28 8.00 -2.49
C ASN A 28 1.61 7.30 -3.84
N LEU A 29 2.88 7.03 -4.16
CA LEU A 29 3.37 6.31 -5.39
C LEU A 29 3.78 7.15 -6.61
N GLN A 30 3.85 8.48 -6.49
CA GLN A 30 4.30 9.39 -7.57
C GLN A 30 5.64 9.01 -8.18
N THR A 31 6.56 8.61 -7.31
CA THR A 31 7.91 8.20 -7.66
C THR A 31 7.96 6.78 -8.20
N VAL A 32 6.90 5.99 -8.11
CA VAL A 32 6.87 4.57 -8.53
C VAL A 32 6.44 4.44 -9.98
N TYR A 33 5.34 5.08 -10.39
CA TYR A 33 4.76 4.90 -11.73
C TYR A 33 5.70 5.23 -12.90
N PRO A 34 6.52 6.31 -12.87
CA PRO A 34 7.48 6.57 -13.94
C PRO A 34 8.43 5.39 -14.17
N PHE A 35 8.88 4.74 -13.09
CA PHE A 35 9.81 3.61 -13.17
C PHE A 35 9.13 2.32 -13.61
N VAL A 36 7.84 2.15 -13.30
CA VAL A 36 7.01 1.08 -13.88
C VAL A 36 6.99 1.21 -15.40
N PHE A 37 6.72 2.40 -15.95
CA PHE A 37 6.71 2.63 -17.39
C PHE A 37 8.10 2.49 -18.03
N VAL A 38 9.17 2.91 -17.36
CA VAL A 38 10.55 2.71 -17.83
C VAL A 38 10.85 1.22 -17.96
N PHE A 39 10.49 0.40 -16.96
CA PHE A 39 10.64 -1.04 -17.02
C PHE A 39 9.80 -1.66 -18.15
N TYR A 40 8.53 -1.27 -18.30
CA TYR A 40 7.66 -1.76 -19.38
C TYR A 40 8.23 -1.45 -20.76
N ALA A 41 8.68 -0.21 -20.98
CA ALA A 41 9.31 0.20 -22.23
C ALA A 41 10.61 -0.57 -22.48
N ALA A 42 11.45 -0.76 -21.46
CA ALA A 42 12.71 -1.50 -21.55
C ALA A 42 12.47 -2.97 -21.92
N LEU A 43 11.52 -3.63 -21.24
CA LEU A 43 11.17 -5.02 -21.50
C LEU A 43 10.62 -5.22 -22.91
N LEU A 44 9.71 -4.34 -23.35
CA LEU A 44 9.16 -4.40 -24.71
C LEU A 44 10.24 -4.17 -25.77
N ARG A 45 11.23 -3.29 -25.51
CA ARG A 45 12.40 -3.09 -26.38
C ARG A 45 13.26 -4.34 -26.48
N VAL A 46 13.49 -5.04 -25.37
CA VAL A 46 14.24 -6.32 -25.36
C VAL A 46 13.49 -7.42 -26.13
N PHE A 47 12.17 -7.54 -25.96
CA PHE A 47 11.37 -8.49 -26.74
C PHE A 47 11.37 -8.21 -28.25
N ARG A 48 11.52 -6.94 -28.66
CA ARG A 48 11.63 -6.58 -30.07
C ARG A 48 13.05 -6.76 -30.61
N ASN A 49 14.06 -6.38 -29.84
CA ASN A 49 15.45 -6.43 -30.24
C ASN A 49 16.37 -6.59 -29.00
N PRO A 50 16.90 -7.80 -28.72
CA PRO A 50 17.74 -8.08 -27.56
C PRO A 50 19.19 -7.59 -27.74
N ASN A 51 19.38 -6.31 -28.05
CA ASN A 51 20.69 -5.69 -28.19
C ASN A 51 21.25 -5.20 -26.83
N ARG A 52 22.55 -4.90 -26.81
CA ARG A 52 23.28 -4.48 -25.58
C ARG A 52 22.66 -3.26 -24.90
N ALA A 53 22.24 -2.25 -25.68
CA ALA A 53 21.67 -1.03 -25.11
C ALA A 53 20.33 -1.32 -24.41
N ASN A 54 19.46 -2.10 -25.04
CA ASN A 54 18.17 -2.48 -24.47
C ASN A 54 18.34 -3.35 -23.21
N VAL A 55 19.31 -4.26 -23.22
CA VAL A 55 19.65 -5.09 -22.05
C VAL A 55 20.13 -4.23 -20.88
N ILE A 56 20.98 -3.23 -21.11
CA ILE A 56 21.46 -2.32 -20.06
C ILE A 56 20.30 -1.51 -19.48
N VAL A 57 19.42 -0.96 -20.32
CA VAL A 57 18.26 -0.19 -19.83
C VAL A 57 17.33 -1.08 -19.00
N LEU A 58 17.08 -2.32 -19.43
CA LEU A 58 16.29 -3.28 -18.65
C LEU A 58 16.96 -3.60 -17.31
N ALA A 59 18.27 -3.84 -17.31
CA ALA A 59 19.03 -4.12 -16.09
C ALA A 59 18.95 -2.97 -15.07
N LEU A 60 19.10 -1.72 -15.53
CA LEU A 60 18.99 -0.54 -14.67
C LEU A 60 17.57 -0.39 -14.12
N ALA A 61 16.55 -0.54 -14.96
CA ALA A 61 15.15 -0.48 -14.53
C ALA A 61 14.83 -1.58 -13.49
N THR A 62 15.38 -2.78 -13.69
CA THR A 62 15.26 -3.89 -12.73
C THR A 62 15.98 -3.59 -11.42
N GLY A 63 17.22 -3.10 -11.43
CA GLY A 63 17.95 -2.80 -10.19
C GLY A 63 17.29 -1.69 -9.38
N VAL A 64 16.82 -0.64 -10.04
CA VAL A 64 16.12 0.46 -9.39
C VAL A 64 14.80 0.01 -8.75
N SER A 65 14.13 -1.01 -9.30
CA SER A 65 12.85 -1.51 -8.73
C SER A 65 12.95 -1.92 -7.26
N PHE A 66 14.12 -2.37 -6.80
CA PHE A 66 14.35 -2.80 -5.41
C PHE A 66 14.28 -1.65 -4.39
N TYR A 67 14.52 -0.40 -4.81
CA TYR A 67 14.62 0.75 -3.91
C TYR A 67 13.39 1.66 -3.94
N ILE A 68 12.51 1.48 -4.92
CA ILE A 68 11.39 2.38 -5.16
C ILE A 68 10.11 1.90 -4.47
N PHE A 69 9.83 0.60 -4.51
CA PHE A 69 8.62 0.05 -3.90
C PHE A 69 8.78 -1.43 -3.57
N ALA A 70 8.47 -1.81 -2.33
CA ALA A 70 8.74 -3.14 -1.79
C ALA A 70 8.04 -4.28 -2.56
N TYR A 71 6.90 -4.02 -3.19
CA TYR A 71 6.16 -5.03 -3.97
C TYR A 71 6.51 -5.00 -5.46
N TRP A 72 7.06 -3.90 -5.96
CA TRP A 72 7.33 -3.74 -7.39
C TRP A 72 8.44 -4.65 -7.90
N TRP A 73 9.56 -4.75 -7.17
CA TRP A 73 10.67 -5.61 -7.59
C TRP A 73 10.27 -7.09 -7.69
N GLN A 74 9.31 -7.53 -6.88
CA GLN A 74 8.80 -8.90 -6.89
C GLN A 74 8.03 -9.20 -8.20
N ILE A 75 7.22 -8.24 -8.66
CA ILE A 75 6.53 -8.30 -9.97
C ILE A 75 7.56 -8.31 -11.11
N VAL A 76 8.60 -7.48 -11.02
CA VAL A 76 9.70 -7.41 -12.01
C VAL A 76 10.44 -8.75 -12.10
N VAL A 77 10.88 -9.30 -10.98
CA VAL A 77 11.60 -10.58 -10.91
C VAL A 77 10.73 -11.71 -11.47
N THR A 78 9.46 -11.76 -11.08
CA THR A 78 8.50 -12.75 -11.59
C THR A 78 8.33 -12.62 -13.10
N THR A 79 8.17 -11.40 -13.61
CA THR A 79 8.05 -11.13 -15.06
C THR A 79 9.29 -11.61 -15.83
N LEU A 80 10.49 -11.30 -15.33
CA LEU A 80 11.75 -11.71 -15.97
C LEU A 80 11.95 -13.23 -15.88
N GLY A 81 11.57 -13.86 -14.77
CA GLY A 81 11.56 -15.31 -14.62
C GLY A 81 10.66 -15.98 -15.66
N LEU A 82 9.42 -15.52 -15.80
CA LEU A 82 8.50 -16.03 -16.84
C LEU A 82 9.02 -15.78 -18.26
N ALA A 83 9.62 -14.61 -18.52
CA ALA A 83 10.22 -14.29 -19.81
C ALA A 83 11.40 -15.21 -20.15
N PHE A 84 12.23 -15.53 -19.15
CA PHE A 84 13.34 -16.47 -19.30
C PHE A 84 12.84 -17.89 -19.57
N LEU A 85 11.85 -18.37 -18.81
CA LEU A 85 11.22 -19.68 -19.04
C LEU A 85 10.59 -19.78 -20.44
N LEU A 86 9.93 -18.71 -20.90
CA LEU A 86 9.39 -18.63 -22.25
C LEU A 86 10.50 -18.71 -23.32
N ALA A 87 11.63 -18.02 -23.11
CA ALA A 87 12.77 -18.07 -24.02
C ALA A 87 13.39 -19.47 -24.09
N LEU A 88 13.50 -20.16 -22.95
CA LEU A 88 13.94 -21.56 -22.91
C LEU A 88 12.98 -22.49 -23.66
N TRP A 89 11.68 -22.35 -23.43
CA TRP A 89 10.65 -23.15 -24.10
C TRP A 89 10.66 -22.94 -25.62
N LYS A 90 10.80 -21.69 -26.08
CA LYS A 90 10.95 -21.34 -27.50
C LYS A 90 12.33 -21.65 -28.08
N LYS A 91 13.30 -22.05 -27.25
CA LYS A 91 14.72 -22.20 -27.62
C LYS A 91 15.34 -20.90 -28.20
N ASP A 92 14.81 -19.74 -27.82
CA ASP A 92 15.35 -18.43 -28.22
C ASP A 92 16.53 -18.06 -27.33
N ARG A 93 17.73 -18.48 -27.75
CA ARG A 93 18.96 -18.24 -27.00
C ARG A 93 19.31 -16.76 -26.88
N ALA A 94 18.95 -15.94 -27.87
CA ALA A 94 19.27 -14.52 -27.86
C ALA A 94 18.45 -13.80 -26.79
N LEU A 95 17.13 -14.04 -26.76
CA LEU A 95 16.26 -13.50 -25.73
C LEU A 95 16.63 -14.05 -24.35
N GLY A 96 16.83 -15.37 -24.23
CA GLY A 96 17.18 -16.00 -22.95
C GLY A 96 18.46 -15.42 -22.34
N LYS A 97 19.51 -15.21 -23.16
CA LYS A 97 20.76 -14.57 -22.73
C LYS A 97 20.52 -13.11 -22.33
N ALA A 98 19.75 -12.35 -23.11
CA ALA A 98 19.45 -10.95 -22.81
C ALA A 98 18.71 -10.78 -21.47
N ILE A 99 17.69 -11.59 -21.23
CA ILE A 99 16.94 -11.59 -19.96
C ILE A 99 17.84 -12.01 -18.80
N LEU A 100 18.61 -13.09 -18.95
CA LEU A 100 19.52 -13.56 -17.89
C LEU A 100 20.55 -12.48 -17.51
N ILE A 101 21.20 -11.85 -18.50
CA ILE A 101 22.17 -10.79 -18.24
C ILE A 101 21.50 -9.59 -17.56
N ALA A 102 20.33 -9.17 -18.04
CA ALA A 102 19.59 -8.07 -17.43
C ALA A 102 19.22 -8.36 -15.97
N SER A 103 18.72 -9.58 -15.70
CA SER A 103 18.39 -10.04 -14.35
C SER A 103 19.61 -10.11 -13.44
N CYS A 104 20.76 -10.60 -13.91
CA CYS A 104 21.98 -10.66 -13.11
C CYS A 104 22.50 -9.27 -12.76
N ILE A 105 22.61 -8.37 -13.74
CA ILE A 105 23.08 -6.99 -13.50
C ILE A 105 22.08 -6.23 -12.61
N GLY A 106 20.79 -6.28 -12.94
CA GLY A 106 19.75 -5.63 -12.15
C GLY A 106 19.68 -6.19 -10.73
N GLY A 107 19.76 -7.51 -10.57
CA GLY A 107 19.82 -8.18 -9.29
C GLY A 107 21.03 -7.73 -8.45
N LEU A 108 22.23 -7.67 -9.04
CA LEU A 108 23.44 -7.18 -8.34
C LEU A 108 23.30 -5.73 -7.88
N LEU A 109 22.72 -4.85 -8.71
CA LEU A 109 22.46 -3.45 -8.35
C LEU A 109 21.40 -3.33 -7.24
N GLY A 110 20.38 -4.18 -7.28
CA GLY A 110 19.27 -4.20 -6.31
C GLY A 110 19.57 -4.92 -5.01
N LEU A 111 20.59 -5.80 -4.98
CA LEU A 111 20.84 -6.76 -3.90
C LEU A 111 21.07 -6.11 -2.53
N GLY A 112 21.54 -4.86 -2.50
CA GLY A 112 21.76 -4.12 -1.25
C GLY A 112 20.51 -4.03 -0.38
N ASN A 113 19.33 -3.78 -0.97
CA ASN A 113 18.08 -3.66 -0.22
C ASN A 113 17.64 -4.96 0.50
N PRO A 114 17.48 -6.12 -0.19
CA PRO A 114 17.09 -7.35 0.48
C PRO A 114 18.16 -7.85 1.47
N LEU A 115 19.46 -7.61 1.21
CA LEU A 115 20.51 -7.92 2.18
C LEU A 115 20.42 -7.05 3.44
N TYR A 116 20.10 -5.77 3.29
CA TYR A 116 19.88 -4.87 4.42
C TYR A 116 18.65 -5.29 5.24
N MET A 117 17.53 -5.63 4.58
CA MET A 117 16.35 -6.14 5.26
C MET A 117 16.62 -7.47 5.97
N LEU A 118 17.39 -8.37 5.36
CA LEU A 118 17.83 -9.62 5.99
C LEU A 118 18.70 -9.33 7.22
N TRP A 119 19.65 -8.42 7.11
CA TRP A 119 20.49 -7.99 8.23
C TRP A 119 19.65 -7.39 9.37
N LEU A 120 18.69 -6.50 9.06
CA LEU A 120 17.77 -5.93 10.05
C LEU A 120 16.94 -7.02 10.74
N SER A 121 16.50 -8.04 10.00
CA SER A 121 15.70 -9.14 10.56
C SER A 121 16.44 -9.97 11.62
N HIS A 122 17.77 -9.94 11.61
CA HIS A 122 18.62 -10.63 12.58
C HIS A 122 19.21 -9.72 13.66
N THR A 123 19.31 -8.42 13.41
CA THR A 123 20.01 -7.47 14.30
C THR A 123 19.07 -6.56 15.07
N SER A 124 17.86 -6.30 14.58
CA SER A 124 16.88 -5.48 15.28
C SER A 124 15.97 -6.36 16.17
N PRO A 125 15.91 -6.10 17.49
CA PRO A 125 15.16 -6.94 18.43
C PRO A 125 13.64 -6.94 18.18
N TYR A 126 13.10 -5.90 17.56
CA TYR A 126 11.65 -5.74 17.34
C TYR A 126 11.24 -5.85 15.88
N PHE A 127 12.12 -6.36 15.00
CA PHE A 127 11.83 -6.49 13.58
C PHE A 127 10.53 -7.27 13.32
N TRP A 128 10.41 -8.47 13.89
CA TRP A 128 9.24 -9.32 13.66
C TRP A 128 7.96 -8.78 14.30
N GLU A 129 8.07 -8.07 15.43
CA GLU A 129 6.92 -7.37 16.00
C GLU A 129 6.43 -6.28 15.04
N SER A 130 7.36 -5.52 14.45
CA SER A 130 7.05 -4.45 13.49
C SER A 130 6.45 -5.00 12.19
N ILE A 131 7.00 -6.09 11.66
CA ILE A 131 6.47 -6.77 10.47
C ILE A 131 5.06 -7.33 10.74
N ASN A 132 4.79 -7.85 11.94
CA ASN A 132 3.44 -8.25 12.33
C ASN A 132 2.49 -7.05 12.40
N ARG A 133 2.91 -5.92 12.96
CA ARG A 133 2.14 -4.66 12.97
C ARG A 133 1.96 -4.05 11.58
N LEU A 134 2.82 -4.37 10.61
CA LEU A 134 2.68 -4.00 9.20
C LEU A 134 1.68 -4.88 8.44
N GLY A 135 1.07 -5.88 9.07
CA GLY A 135 0.03 -6.70 8.46
C GLY A 135 0.50 -8.09 7.99
N LEU A 136 1.61 -8.63 8.53
CA LEU A 136 1.98 -10.01 8.25
C LEU A 136 0.96 -11.01 8.80
N VAL A 137 0.35 -11.76 7.90
CA VAL A 137 -0.66 -12.79 8.16
C VAL A 137 -0.19 -14.12 7.61
N TYR A 138 -0.34 -15.18 8.41
CA TYR A 138 0.01 -16.54 8.01
C TYR A 138 -1.24 -17.24 7.49
N THR A 139 -1.48 -17.16 6.19
CA THR A 139 -2.69 -17.70 5.55
C THR A 139 -2.42 -18.14 4.11
N HIS A 140 -3.11 -19.20 3.69
CA HIS A 140 -3.24 -19.61 2.29
C HIS A 140 -4.56 -19.13 1.65
N PHE A 141 -5.39 -18.42 2.41
CA PHE A 141 -6.68 -17.86 1.97
C PHE A 141 -6.56 -16.36 1.74
N SER A 142 -7.22 -15.87 0.68
CA SER A 142 -7.36 -14.44 0.42
C SER A 142 -7.86 -13.74 1.68
N THR A 143 -7.20 -12.66 2.08
CA THR A 143 -7.73 -11.73 3.09
C THR A 143 -8.57 -10.63 2.41
N SER A 144 -8.49 -10.51 1.08
CA SER A 144 -9.34 -9.65 0.26
C SER A 144 -9.82 -10.37 -1.00
N PHE A 145 -10.90 -9.91 -1.63
CA PHE A 145 -11.32 -10.43 -2.95
C PHE A 145 -10.53 -9.82 -4.12
N GLU A 146 -9.38 -9.20 -3.85
CA GLU A 146 -8.61 -8.46 -4.86
C GLU A 146 -8.08 -9.35 -5.97
N LEU A 147 -7.66 -10.59 -5.67
CA LEU A 147 -7.26 -11.55 -6.70
C LEU A 147 -8.33 -11.75 -7.77
N TYR A 148 -9.62 -11.70 -7.39
CA TYR A 148 -10.71 -11.72 -8.35
C TYR A 148 -10.89 -10.36 -9.05
N TYR A 149 -10.87 -9.24 -8.32
CA TYR A 149 -11.10 -7.91 -8.88
C TYR A 149 -10.03 -7.49 -9.90
N VAL A 150 -8.77 -7.76 -9.60
CA VAL A 150 -7.58 -7.53 -10.41
C VAL A 150 -7.48 -8.62 -11.48
N GLY A 151 -7.57 -9.89 -11.08
CA GLY A 151 -7.29 -11.02 -11.94
C GLY A 151 -8.25 -11.19 -13.10
N ARG A 152 -9.53 -10.84 -12.96
CA ARG A 152 -10.52 -10.94 -14.05
C ARG A 152 -10.12 -10.12 -15.29
N TRP A 153 -9.49 -8.95 -15.11
CA TRP A 153 -9.06 -8.11 -16.22
C TRP A 153 -7.89 -8.74 -16.97
N ILE A 154 -6.94 -9.29 -16.22
CA ILE A 154 -5.78 -9.99 -16.76
C ILE A 154 -6.22 -11.24 -17.53
N VAL A 155 -7.10 -12.06 -16.95
CA VAL A 155 -7.65 -13.26 -17.61
C VAL A 155 -8.41 -12.88 -18.88
N LEU A 156 -9.25 -11.86 -18.82
CA LEU A 156 -10.01 -11.35 -19.97
C LEU A 156 -9.08 -10.91 -21.12
N ILE A 157 -8.01 -10.18 -20.81
CA ILE A 157 -6.98 -9.79 -21.78
C ILE A 157 -6.27 -11.00 -22.37
N CYS A 158 -5.81 -11.94 -21.53
CA CYS A 158 -5.11 -13.14 -21.97
C CYS A 158 -5.97 -14.00 -22.91
N LEU A 159 -7.25 -14.21 -22.56
CA LEU A 159 -8.19 -14.94 -23.41
C LEU A 159 -8.43 -14.22 -24.74
N PHE A 160 -8.60 -12.90 -24.71
CA PHE A 160 -8.76 -12.11 -25.93
C PHE A 160 -7.54 -12.17 -26.84
N LEU A 161 -6.33 -12.01 -26.29
CA LEU A 161 -5.09 -12.10 -27.06
C LEU A 161 -4.88 -13.50 -27.63
N ALA A 162 -5.23 -14.57 -26.90
CA ALA A 162 -5.22 -15.92 -27.41
C ALA A 162 -6.19 -16.07 -28.61
N LEU A 163 -7.41 -15.53 -28.52
CA LEU A 163 -8.36 -15.55 -29.64
C LEU A 163 -7.84 -14.80 -30.87
N VAL A 164 -7.21 -13.64 -30.68
CA VAL A 164 -6.57 -12.88 -31.76
C VAL A 164 -5.44 -13.70 -32.41
N PHE A 165 -4.65 -14.41 -31.61
CA PHE A 165 -3.58 -15.27 -32.10
C PHE A 165 -4.12 -16.44 -32.93
N PHE A 166 -5.16 -17.14 -32.45
CA PHE A 166 -5.70 -18.34 -33.12
C PHE A 166 -6.56 -18.05 -34.35
N LYS A 167 -7.29 -16.93 -34.40
CA LYS A 167 -8.30 -16.68 -35.46
C LYS A 167 -7.77 -15.95 -36.69
N LYS A 168 -6.48 -15.61 -36.75
CA LYS A 168 -5.94 -14.84 -37.87
C LYS A 168 -5.41 -15.72 -38.99
N LYS A 169 -5.81 -15.38 -40.23
CA LYS A 169 -5.44 -16.10 -41.47
C LYS A 169 -4.11 -15.65 -42.10
N LYS A 170 -3.54 -14.52 -41.70
CA LYS A 170 -2.28 -13.98 -42.23
C LYS A 170 -1.27 -13.83 -41.09
N GLU A 171 -0.27 -14.72 -41.05
CA GLU A 171 0.77 -14.76 -40.01
C GLU A 171 1.59 -13.45 -39.93
N HIS A 172 1.89 -12.84 -41.08
CA HIS A 172 2.81 -11.70 -41.18
C HIS A 172 2.37 -10.44 -40.40
N ASP A 173 1.06 -10.20 -40.25
CA ASP A 173 0.56 -9.02 -39.51
C ASP A 173 0.57 -9.23 -37.99
N VAL A 174 0.62 -10.49 -37.51
CA VAL A 174 0.64 -10.83 -36.08
C VAL A 174 2.05 -10.89 -35.55
N GLU A 175 2.99 -11.31 -36.39
CA GLU A 175 4.37 -11.51 -35.99
C GLU A 175 5.02 -10.22 -35.46
N ASN A 176 4.69 -9.07 -36.08
CA ASN A 176 5.13 -7.75 -35.63
C ASN A 176 4.54 -7.32 -34.27
N GLU A 177 3.37 -7.83 -33.90
CA GLU A 177 2.67 -7.50 -32.65
C GLU A 177 2.89 -8.57 -31.55
N ARG A 178 3.49 -9.72 -31.91
CA ARG A 178 3.83 -10.81 -30.98
C ARG A 178 4.65 -10.36 -29.76
N PRO A 179 5.63 -9.43 -29.87
CA PRO A 179 6.33 -8.90 -28.70
C PRO A 179 5.39 -8.20 -27.71
N LEU A 180 4.41 -7.43 -28.21
CA LEU A 180 3.44 -6.74 -27.36
C LEU A 180 2.47 -7.74 -26.70
N MET A 181 1.98 -8.71 -27.45
CA MET A 181 1.11 -9.76 -26.90
C MET A 181 1.83 -10.57 -25.82
N THR A 182 3.10 -10.93 -26.08
CA THR A 182 3.96 -11.62 -25.11
C THR A 182 4.17 -10.76 -23.87
N PHE A 183 4.48 -9.47 -24.05
CA PHE A 183 4.59 -8.52 -22.95
C PHE A 183 3.32 -8.47 -22.09
N ALA A 184 2.15 -8.29 -22.72
CA ALA A 184 0.87 -8.18 -22.01
C ALA A 184 0.57 -9.44 -21.18
N VAL A 185 0.74 -10.62 -21.78
CA VAL A 185 0.50 -11.89 -21.10
C VAL A 185 1.48 -12.11 -19.95
N LEU A 186 2.77 -11.92 -20.17
CA LEU A 186 3.78 -12.19 -19.13
C LEU A 186 3.69 -11.22 -17.95
N THR A 187 3.51 -9.93 -18.21
CA THR A 187 3.35 -8.93 -17.14
C THR A 187 2.04 -9.11 -16.39
N GLY A 188 0.94 -9.43 -17.09
CA GLY A 188 -0.33 -9.76 -16.44
C GLY A 188 -0.25 -11.01 -15.57
N ILE A 189 0.33 -12.11 -16.08
CA ILE A 189 0.52 -13.33 -15.29
C ILE A 189 1.45 -13.08 -14.11
N ALA A 190 2.50 -12.26 -14.26
CA ALA A 190 3.36 -11.89 -13.14
C ALA A 190 2.61 -11.13 -12.03
N LEU A 191 1.70 -10.21 -12.40
CA LEU A 191 0.82 -9.55 -11.44
C LEU A 191 -0.05 -10.58 -10.71
N LEU A 192 -0.69 -11.51 -11.42
CA LEU A 192 -1.50 -12.58 -10.81
C LEU A 192 -0.71 -13.49 -9.86
N ILE A 193 0.51 -13.87 -10.25
CA ILE A 193 1.38 -14.71 -9.41
C ILE A 193 1.78 -13.96 -8.15
N MET A 194 2.11 -12.68 -8.26
CA MET A 194 2.47 -11.85 -7.12
C MET A 194 1.27 -11.62 -6.19
N ASP A 195 0.11 -11.32 -6.76
CA ASP A 195 -1.15 -11.15 -6.03
C ASP A 195 -1.52 -12.41 -5.25
N GLY A 196 -1.47 -13.58 -5.91
CA GLY A 196 -1.78 -14.88 -5.33
C GLY A 196 -0.61 -15.61 -4.65
N SER A 197 0.53 -14.96 -4.40
CA SER A 197 1.73 -15.66 -3.91
C SER A 197 1.54 -16.26 -2.52
N TYR A 198 0.66 -15.68 -1.71
CA TYR A 198 0.30 -16.17 -0.37
C TYR A 198 -0.38 -17.54 -0.41
N ILE A 199 -1.06 -17.90 -1.51
CA ILE A 199 -1.70 -19.22 -1.67
C ILE A 199 -0.65 -20.33 -1.61
N VAL A 200 0.56 -20.08 -2.12
CA VAL A 200 1.67 -21.04 -2.10
C VAL A 200 2.55 -20.84 -0.86
N THR A 201 2.91 -19.59 -0.57
CA THR A 201 3.88 -19.30 0.48
C THR A 201 3.30 -19.38 1.89
N GLY A 202 1.98 -19.24 2.05
CA GLY A 202 1.32 -19.14 3.35
C GLY A 202 1.59 -17.81 4.08
N HIS A 203 2.23 -16.84 3.42
CA HIS A 203 2.59 -15.55 3.98
C HIS A 203 1.92 -14.46 3.15
N TRP A 204 1.08 -13.67 3.80
CA TRP A 204 0.43 -12.51 3.22
C TRP A 204 0.87 -11.28 3.98
N LEU A 205 1.43 -10.29 3.27
CA LEU A 205 1.85 -9.01 3.82
C LEU A 205 1.26 -7.93 2.93
N GLU A 206 -0.06 -7.74 3.00
CA GLU A 206 -0.80 -6.74 2.21
C GLU A 206 -0.55 -6.76 0.69
N THR A 207 -0.03 -7.87 0.14
CA THR A 207 0.40 -7.97 -1.26
C THR A 207 -0.73 -7.67 -2.22
N GLU A 208 -1.94 -8.11 -1.89
CA GLU A 208 -3.16 -7.88 -2.67
C GLU A 208 -3.50 -6.40 -2.85
N TYR A 209 -3.42 -5.62 -1.76
CA TYR A 209 -3.70 -4.18 -1.80
C TYR A 209 -2.66 -3.44 -2.64
N HIS A 210 -1.38 -3.81 -2.49
CA HIS A 210 -0.29 -3.12 -3.19
C HIS A 210 -0.15 -3.53 -4.65
N VAL A 211 -0.51 -4.76 -5.04
CA VAL A 211 -0.56 -5.18 -6.45
C VAL A 211 -1.68 -4.45 -7.18
N ARG A 212 -2.81 -4.17 -6.51
CA ARG A 212 -3.89 -3.36 -7.07
C ARG A 212 -3.42 -1.98 -7.50
N GLU A 213 -2.57 -1.32 -6.71
CA GLU A 213 -2.01 -0.02 -7.10
C GLU A 213 -1.14 -0.09 -8.38
N ILE A 214 -0.48 -1.23 -8.63
CA ILE A 214 0.32 -1.46 -9.84
C ILE A 214 -0.52 -1.90 -11.04
N ILE A 215 -1.73 -2.46 -10.83
CA ILE A 215 -2.59 -2.83 -11.96
C ILE A 215 -3.07 -1.59 -12.73
N LEU A 216 -3.22 -0.45 -12.08
CA LEU A 216 -3.71 0.78 -12.70
C LEU A 216 -2.81 1.21 -13.88
N PRO A 217 -1.50 1.52 -13.69
CA PRO A 217 -0.64 1.88 -14.80
C PRO A 217 -0.48 0.76 -15.83
N TRP A 218 -0.58 -0.51 -15.41
CA TRP A 218 -0.56 -1.65 -16.32
C TRP A 218 -1.80 -1.70 -17.23
N LEU A 219 -2.99 -1.53 -16.66
CA LEU A 219 -4.26 -1.63 -17.37
C LEU A 219 -4.38 -0.50 -18.40
N VAL A 220 -4.00 0.72 -18.05
CA VAL A 220 -3.96 1.85 -18.99
C VAL A 220 -3.00 1.58 -20.15
N PHE A 221 -1.79 1.14 -19.83
CA PHE A 221 -0.78 0.85 -20.82
C PHE A 221 -1.24 -0.23 -21.80
N ILE A 222 -1.74 -1.36 -21.26
CA ILE A 222 -2.21 -2.48 -22.06
C ILE A 222 -3.46 -2.13 -22.85
N THR A 223 -4.40 -1.37 -22.28
CA THR A 223 -5.59 -0.92 -23.00
C THR A 223 -5.22 -0.06 -24.21
N THR A 224 -4.35 0.93 -24.00
CA THR A 224 -3.84 1.79 -25.08
C THR A 224 -3.09 0.98 -26.13
N ALA A 225 -2.22 0.05 -25.70
CA ALA A 225 -1.43 -0.76 -26.60
C ALA A 225 -2.30 -1.74 -27.42
N ILE A 226 -3.31 -2.35 -26.80
CA ILE A 226 -4.28 -3.23 -27.47
C ILE A 226 -5.11 -2.42 -28.48
N ILE A 227 -5.59 -1.23 -28.13
CA ILE A 227 -6.32 -0.36 -29.08
C ILE A 227 -5.43 -0.05 -30.29
N ALA A 228 -4.17 0.35 -30.05
CA ALA A 228 -3.22 0.65 -31.13
C ALA A 228 -2.93 -0.59 -32.00
N MET A 229 -2.74 -1.76 -31.39
CA MET A 229 -2.53 -3.04 -32.07
C MET A 229 -3.74 -3.39 -32.94
N LEU A 230 -4.95 -3.39 -32.35
CA LEU A 230 -6.20 -3.70 -33.04
C LEU A 230 -6.47 -2.73 -34.19
N TRP A 231 -6.15 -1.45 -34.00
CA TRP A 231 -6.22 -0.45 -35.06
C TRP A 231 -5.32 -0.81 -36.24
N ARG A 232 -4.06 -1.22 -36.00
CA ARG A 232 -3.13 -1.62 -37.08
C ARG A 232 -3.64 -2.82 -37.85
N ILE A 233 -4.16 -3.82 -37.13
CA ILE A 233 -4.58 -5.08 -37.74
C ILE A 233 -6.04 -5.09 -38.22
N ARG A 234 -6.79 -3.99 -38.06
CA ARG A 234 -8.25 -3.94 -38.28
C ARG A 234 -8.73 -4.43 -39.64
N ALA A 235 -7.95 -4.19 -40.70
CA ALA A 235 -8.29 -4.61 -42.06
C ALA A 235 -8.25 -6.14 -42.23
N SER A 236 -7.42 -6.81 -41.43
CA SER A 236 -7.22 -8.27 -41.45
C SER A 236 -8.13 -9.04 -40.48
N LEU A 237 -8.90 -8.34 -39.62
CA LEU A 237 -9.81 -8.98 -38.66
C LEU A 237 -11.10 -9.44 -39.35
N SER A 238 -11.58 -10.63 -39.00
CA SER A 238 -12.93 -11.09 -39.39
C SER A 238 -14.02 -10.21 -38.77
N PRO A 239 -15.25 -10.18 -39.32
CA PRO A 239 -16.35 -9.42 -38.73
C PRO A 239 -16.62 -9.77 -37.26
N SER A 240 -16.59 -11.06 -36.91
CA SER A 240 -16.75 -11.52 -35.52
C SER A 240 -15.63 -11.03 -34.61
N MET A 241 -14.37 -10.99 -35.09
CA MET A 241 -13.25 -10.45 -34.31
C MET A 241 -13.32 -8.93 -34.16
N LYS A 242 -13.88 -8.21 -35.13
CA LYS A 242 -14.12 -6.76 -34.98
C LYS A 242 -15.15 -6.48 -33.89
N ILE A 243 -16.24 -7.25 -33.84
CA ILE A 243 -17.25 -7.14 -32.78
C ILE A 243 -16.64 -7.48 -31.41
N ALA A 244 -15.93 -8.61 -31.30
CA ALA A 244 -15.23 -8.98 -30.07
C ALA A 244 -14.20 -7.92 -29.63
N SER A 245 -13.51 -7.29 -30.58
CA SER A 245 -12.57 -6.20 -30.32
C SER A 245 -13.26 -4.95 -29.76
N VAL A 246 -14.44 -4.59 -30.27
CA VAL A 246 -15.20 -3.45 -29.72
C VAL A 246 -15.69 -3.77 -28.31
N ILE A 247 -16.21 -4.99 -28.09
CA ILE A 247 -16.68 -5.44 -26.78
C ILE A 247 -15.52 -5.44 -25.76
N ILE A 248 -14.35 -6.00 -26.10
CA ILE A 248 -13.21 -6.03 -25.19
C ILE A 248 -12.72 -4.63 -24.87
N ILE A 249 -12.64 -3.74 -25.86
CA ILE A 249 -12.24 -2.34 -25.64
C ILE A 249 -13.25 -1.67 -24.71
N GLY A 250 -14.55 -1.89 -24.90
CA GLY A 250 -15.59 -1.39 -24.00
C GLY A 250 -15.39 -1.87 -22.56
N PHE A 251 -15.15 -3.17 -22.36
CA PHE A 251 -14.84 -3.71 -21.04
C PHE A 251 -13.57 -3.12 -20.44
N LEU A 252 -12.49 -2.98 -21.21
CA LEU A 252 -11.25 -2.39 -20.73
C LEU A 252 -11.45 -0.94 -20.34
N VAL A 253 -12.15 -0.13 -21.15
CA VAL A 253 -12.49 1.26 -20.82
C VAL A 253 -13.32 1.32 -19.54
N ILE A 254 -14.32 0.44 -19.37
CA ILE A 254 -15.09 0.34 -18.13
C ILE A 254 -14.19 -0.02 -16.93
N GLY A 255 -13.23 -0.93 -17.13
CA GLY A 255 -12.27 -1.31 -16.10
C GLY A 255 -11.40 -0.15 -15.66
N ASN A 256 -10.80 0.55 -16.61
CA ASN A 256 -10.01 1.76 -16.37
C ASN A 256 -10.85 2.84 -15.66
N VAL A 257 -12.03 3.19 -16.20
CA VAL A 257 -12.96 4.16 -15.57
C VAL A 257 -13.33 3.75 -14.15
N ARG A 258 -13.60 2.47 -13.89
CA ARG A 258 -13.89 1.99 -12.53
C ARG A 258 -12.73 2.26 -11.59
N PHE A 259 -11.50 1.96 -12.00
CA PHE A 259 -10.33 2.26 -11.19
C PHE A 259 -10.17 3.78 -11.02
N ALA A 260 -10.25 4.58 -12.09
CA ALA A 260 -10.19 6.04 -12.02
C ALA A 260 -11.23 6.63 -11.05
N THR A 261 -12.50 6.20 -11.13
CA THR A 261 -13.57 6.72 -10.23
C THR A 261 -13.38 6.32 -8.77
N HIS A 262 -12.72 5.20 -8.48
CA HIS A 262 -12.43 4.82 -7.09
C HIS A 262 -11.49 5.83 -6.41
N TYR A 263 -10.59 6.42 -7.18
CA TYR A 263 -9.56 7.36 -6.74
C TYR A 263 -10.01 8.83 -6.92
N GLU A 264 -10.65 9.19 -8.04
CA GLU A 264 -11.01 10.58 -8.36
C GLU A 264 -12.26 11.10 -7.64
N VAL A 265 -13.21 10.23 -7.25
CA VAL A 265 -14.47 10.69 -6.64
C VAL A 265 -14.21 11.44 -5.34
N ASP A 266 -13.24 11.02 -4.54
CA ASP A 266 -12.89 11.74 -3.31
C ASP A 266 -12.17 13.07 -3.61
N PHE A 267 -11.39 13.15 -4.69
CA PHE A 267 -10.63 14.36 -5.03
C PHE A 267 -11.53 15.53 -5.47
N PHE A 268 -12.55 15.27 -6.29
CA PHE A 268 -13.45 16.32 -6.81
C PHE A 268 -14.68 16.60 -5.95
N HIS A 269 -14.96 15.79 -4.93
CA HIS A 269 -16.04 16.08 -3.98
C HIS A 269 -15.58 17.13 -2.94
N SER A 270 -16.34 18.23 -2.87
CA SER A 270 -16.08 19.45 -2.09
C SER A 270 -15.93 19.27 -0.57
N ARG A 271 -16.11 18.06 -0.01
CA ARG A 271 -15.87 17.78 1.42
C ARG A 271 -14.45 18.13 1.85
N TYR A 272 -13.48 18.04 0.94
CA TYR A 272 -12.10 18.34 1.27
C TYR A 272 -11.74 19.82 1.19
N GLN A 273 -12.42 20.68 0.42
CA GLN A 273 -12.01 22.09 0.31
C GLN A 273 -12.10 22.84 1.65
N TYR A 274 -13.16 22.61 2.42
CA TYR A 274 -13.26 23.12 3.79
C TYR A 274 -12.21 22.45 4.70
N HIS A 275 -11.98 21.15 4.49
CA HIS A 275 -10.99 20.37 5.21
C HIS A 275 -9.54 20.82 4.96
N TRP A 276 -9.17 21.27 3.75
CA TRP A 276 -7.82 21.74 3.41
C TRP A 276 -7.51 23.09 4.05
N LEU A 277 -8.52 23.98 4.13
CA LEU A 277 -8.41 25.25 4.85
C LEU A 277 -8.36 25.05 6.36
N THR A 278 -9.09 24.07 6.91
CA THR A 278 -8.95 23.69 8.33
C THR A 278 -7.70 22.86 8.61
N ILE A 279 -7.13 22.15 7.63
CA ILE A 279 -5.90 21.38 7.82
C ILE A 279 -4.73 22.31 8.14
N GLN A 280 -4.65 23.55 7.65
CA GLN A 280 -3.50 24.42 8.01
C GLN A 280 -3.63 25.13 9.37
N THR A 281 -4.67 24.89 10.16
CA THR A 281 -4.81 25.54 11.48
C THR A 281 -3.67 25.16 12.42
N TYR A 282 -3.01 24.02 12.22
CA TYR A 282 -1.85 23.59 13.00
C TYR A 282 -0.59 24.43 12.77
N ALA A 283 -0.54 25.26 11.73
CA ALA A 283 0.66 26.02 11.40
C ALA A 283 1.07 27.00 12.51
N ALA A 284 0.09 27.63 13.18
CA ALA A 284 0.35 28.57 14.26
C ALA A 284 0.98 27.91 15.51
N PRO A 285 0.42 26.83 16.10
CA PRO A 285 1.05 26.16 17.23
C PRO A 285 2.42 25.56 16.87
N TYR A 286 2.59 25.03 15.66
CA TYR A 286 3.87 24.47 15.22
C TYR A 286 4.96 25.51 15.08
N LYS A 287 4.65 26.63 14.44
CA LYS A 287 5.57 27.76 14.32
C LYS A 287 6.00 28.25 15.70
N TRP A 288 5.05 28.37 16.64
CA TRP A 288 5.37 28.74 18.01
C TRP A 288 6.36 27.76 18.65
N LEU A 289 6.12 26.45 18.55
CA LEU A 289 7.02 25.42 19.10
C LEU A 289 8.44 25.54 18.52
N ASP A 290 8.57 25.64 17.18
CA ASP A 290 9.86 25.69 16.51
C ASP A 290 10.68 26.96 16.83
N GLU A 291 10.00 28.10 17.00
CA GLU A 291 10.62 29.38 17.33
C GLU A 291 11.02 29.47 18.82
N HIS A 292 10.24 28.87 19.72
CA HIS A 292 10.48 28.96 21.17
C HIS A 292 11.51 27.93 21.66
N GLU A 293 11.46 26.71 21.14
CA GLU A 293 12.38 25.65 21.53
C GLU A 293 13.60 25.60 20.63
N LYS A 294 14.80 25.66 21.20
CA LYS A 294 16.04 25.56 20.40
C LYS A 294 16.34 24.13 19.95
N SER A 295 15.99 23.16 20.79
CA SER A 295 16.25 21.73 20.57
C SER A 295 14.94 20.98 20.31
N PRO A 296 14.98 19.80 19.65
CA PRO A 296 13.86 18.88 19.59
C PRO A 296 13.33 18.53 20.99
N VAL A 297 12.01 18.47 21.14
CA VAL A 297 11.33 18.10 22.38
C VAL A 297 10.16 17.19 22.06
N VAL A 298 9.69 16.42 23.04
CA VAL A 298 8.52 15.55 22.87
C VAL A 298 7.26 16.30 23.23
N VAL A 299 6.29 16.30 22.33
CA VAL A 299 4.96 16.90 22.50
C VAL A 299 3.93 15.79 22.65
N TRP A 300 3.02 15.94 23.60
CA TRP A 300 1.86 15.09 23.78
C TRP A 300 0.67 15.70 23.07
N VAL A 301 0.14 14.93 22.12
CA VAL A 301 -1.10 15.20 21.37
C VAL A 301 -2.01 13.99 21.52
N SER A 302 -3.33 14.19 21.64
CA SER A 302 -4.32 13.11 21.61
C SER A 302 -4.27 12.38 20.26
N PRO A 303 -4.17 11.04 20.23
CA PRO A 303 -4.17 10.27 18.98
C PRO A 303 -5.55 10.23 18.29
N HIS A 304 -6.66 10.28 19.04
CA HIS A 304 -8.03 10.16 18.51
C HIS A 304 -8.51 11.35 17.69
N HIS A 305 -8.35 12.53 18.27
CA HIS A 305 -9.11 13.71 17.87
C HIS A 305 -8.24 14.72 17.11
N ALA A 306 -6.93 14.64 17.36
CA ALA A 306 -5.93 15.47 16.74
C ALA A 306 -4.95 14.62 15.92
N GLY A 307 -5.42 13.52 15.32
CA GLY A 307 -4.59 12.60 14.51
C GLY A 307 -3.81 13.31 13.38
N HIS A 308 -4.33 14.42 12.87
CA HIS A 308 -3.62 15.29 11.94
C HIS A 308 -2.52 16.09 12.66
N LEU A 309 -2.77 16.64 13.85
CA LEU A 309 -1.74 17.31 14.65
C LEU A 309 -0.62 16.36 15.04
N SER A 310 -0.94 15.10 15.37
CA SER A 310 0.04 14.12 15.79
C SER A 310 0.90 13.64 14.62
N SER A 311 0.27 13.40 13.47
CA SER A 311 0.95 12.92 12.25
C SER A 311 1.81 14.00 11.59
N TYR A 312 1.38 15.27 11.62
CA TYR A 312 2.04 16.35 10.89
C TYR A 312 3.13 17.08 11.68
N LEU A 313 3.10 17.05 13.02
CA LEU A 313 4.11 17.71 13.86
C LEU A 313 5.56 17.30 13.48
N PRO A 314 5.92 16.01 13.43
CA PRO A 314 7.30 15.61 13.08
C PRO A 314 7.64 15.83 11.60
N ILE A 315 6.66 16.10 10.74
CA ILE A 315 6.88 16.38 9.31
C ILE A 315 7.23 17.85 9.11
N PHE A 316 6.56 18.76 9.82
CA PHE A 316 6.71 20.20 9.63
C PHE A 316 7.58 20.90 10.68
N THR A 317 7.98 20.20 11.74
CA THR A 317 8.81 20.75 12.82
C THR A 317 9.97 19.82 13.14
N LYS A 318 10.91 20.27 13.97
CA LYS A 318 11.99 19.42 14.50
C LYS A 318 11.58 18.55 15.68
N HIS A 319 10.32 18.64 16.13
CA HIS A 319 9.87 18.05 17.39
C HIS A 319 9.40 16.61 17.24
N PHE A 320 9.42 15.89 18.36
CA PHE A 320 8.95 14.51 18.47
C PHE A 320 7.57 14.48 19.10
N ILE A 321 6.92 13.32 18.99
CA ILE A 321 5.60 13.09 19.56
C ILE A 321 5.58 11.89 20.49
N LEU A 322 4.79 11.97 21.55
CA LEU A 322 4.63 10.90 22.54
C LEU A 322 4.10 9.61 21.90
N SER A 323 2.99 9.73 21.16
CA SER A 323 2.28 8.64 20.51
C SER A 323 1.82 9.07 19.13
N ASN A 324 2.04 8.21 18.13
CA ASN A 324 1.58 8.42 16.76
C ASN A 324 1.21 7.05 16.18
N PRO A 325 0.01 6.88 15.59
CA PRO A 325 -0.40 5.62 14.97
C PRO A 325 0.61 5.10 13.93
N TRP A 326 1.28 6.00 13.20
CA TRP A 326 2.30 5.63 12.22
C TRP A 326 3.61 5.18 12.87
N GLY A 327 3.88 5.58 14.13
CA GLY A 327 4.99 5.07 14.92
C GLY A 327 4.89 3.57 15.20
N ASN A 328 3.69 2.98 15.05
CA ASN A 328 3.50 1.53 15.14
C ASN A 328 4.23 0.77 14.01
N LEU A 329 4.63 1.45 12.94
CA LEU A 329 5.36 0.82 11.83
C LEU A 329 6.88 0.79 12.07
N GLU A 330 7.36 1.48 13.11
CA GLU A 330 8.78 1.56 13.47
C GLU A 330 9.26 0.33 14.25
N LEU A 331 10.58 0.17 14.33
CA LEU A 331 11.28 -0.92 15.02
C LEU A 331 11.23 -0.79 16.56
N VAL A 332 10.03 -0.77 17.12
CA VAL A 332 9.75 -0.66 18.57
C VAL A 332 8.97 -1.88 19.09
N SER A 333 9.01 -2.11 20.41
CA SER A 333 8.24 -3.22 20.99
C SER A 333 6.74 -2.91 21.00
N ASN A 334 5.91 -3.96 20.92
CA ASN A 334 4.47 -3.87 21.10
C ASN A 334 4.11 -3.30 22.48
N ASP A 335 4.91 -3.60 23.50
CA ASP A 335 4.67 -3.13 24.85
C ASP A 335 4.92 -1.63 25.00
N GLU A 336 5.95 -1.10 24.32
CA GLU A 336 6.20 0.35 24.26
C GLU A 336 5.09 1.08 23.48
N VAL A 337 4.66 0.53 22.33
CA VAL A 337 3.55 1.09 21.54
C VAL A 337 2.29 1.21 22.39
N ARG A 338 1.89 0.11 23.05
CA ARG A 338 0.71 0.09 23.93
C ARG A 338 0.86 1.03 25.10
N GLU A 339 2.05 1.10 25.70
CA GLU A 339 2.31 2.00 26.82
C GLU A 339 2.17 3.47 26.39
N ARG A 340 2.84 3.88 25.30
CA ARG A 340 2.75 5.26 24.78
C ARG A 340 1.32 5.65 24.43
N TYR A 341 0.57 4.74 23.81
CA TYR A 341 -0.84 4.92 23.56
C TYR A 341 -1.63 5.15 24.87
N LEU A 342 -1.51 4.26 25.85
CA LEU A 342 -2.21 4.40 27.14
C LEU A 342 -1.79 5.67 27.90
N VAL A 343 -0.52 6.08 27.84
CA VAL A 343 -0.06 7.36 28.41
C VAL A 343 -0.71 8.52 27.67
N SER A 344 -0.81 8.46 26.34
CA SER A 344 -1.45 9.52 25.55
C SER A 344 -2.95 9.66 25.83
N GLU A 345 -3.60 8.58 26.29
CA GLU A 345 -5.02 8.49 26.63
C GLU A 345 -5.35 8.83 28.09
N TYR A 346 -4.39 9.35 28.87
CA TYR A 346 -4.58 9.68 30.29
C TYR A 346 -5.81 10.54 30.57
N PHE A 347 -6.08 11.54 29.73
CA PHE A 347 -7.21 12.46 29.91
C PHE A 347 -8.54 11.88 29.42
N ASP A 348 -8.51 10.95 28.48
CA ASP A 348 -9.69 10.33 27.87
C ASP A 348 -10.22 9.14 28.71
N ASP A 349 -9.37 8.54 29.55
CA ASP A 349 -9.71 7.46 30.49
C ASP A 349 -10.43 6.29 29.80
N PRO A 350 -9.77 5.60 28.85
CA PRO A 350 -10.43 4.69 27.92
C PRO A 350 -11.05 3.49 28.64
N SER A 351 -12.33 3.27 28.37
CA SER A 351 -13.09 2.11 28.84
C SER A 351 -12.74 0.84 28.06
N ILE A 352 -13.05 -0.33 28.63
CA ILE A 352 -12.85 -1.62 27.94
C ILE A 352 -13.60 -1.66 26.59
N ASP A 353 -14.83 -1.14 26.54
CA ASP A 353 -15.63 -1.14 25.31
C ASP A 353 -15.02 -0.24 24.23
N GLN A 354 -14.41 0.90 24.60
CA GLN A 354 -13.67 1.75 23.66
C GLN A 354 -12.42 1.03 23.14
N LEU A 355 -11.63 0.42 24.03
CA LEU A 355 -10.43 -0.34 23.66
C LEU A 355 -10.71 -1.49 22.69
N LYS A 356 -11.93 -2.04 22.71
CA LYS A 356 -12.39 -3.13 21.83
C LYS A 356 -12.78 -2.68 20.42
N THR A 357 -12.94 -1.38 20.18
CA THR A 357 -13.33 -0.90 18.85
C THR A 357 -12.18 -1.08 17.85
N VAL A 358 -12.53 -1.31 16.58
CA VAL A 358 -11.54 -1.60 15.52
C VAL A 358 -10.62 -0.40 15.27
N ASP A 359 -11.17 0.80 15.29
CA ASP A 359 -10.41 2.03 15.13
C ASP A 359 -9.38 2.17 16.25
N GLU A 360 -9.75 1.82 17.48
CA GLU A 360 -8.86 1.87 18.63
C GLU A 360 -7.73 0.87 18.57
N MET A 361 -8.07 -0.37 18.22
CA MET A 361 -7.08 -1.44 18.06
C MET A 361 -5.98 -1.03 17.07
N GLY A 362 -6.31 -0.24 16.03
CA GLY A 362 -5.31 0.28 15.09
C GLY A 362 -4.26 1.19 15.73
N LEU A 363 -4.63 1.95 16.77
CA LEU A 363 -3.75 2.93 17.42
C LEU A 363 -2.68 2.27 18.29
N TYR A 364 -2.93 1.06 18.84
CA TYR A 364 -1.99 0.39 19.76
C TYR A 364 -1.58 -1.03 19.35
N LEU A 365 -2.15 -1.58 18.27
CA LEU A 365 -1.74 -2.85 17.66
C LEU A 365 -1.16 -2.69 16.25
N GLY A 366 -1.16 -1.46 15.71
CA GLY A 366 -0.71 -1.18 14.35
C GLY A 366 -1.70 -1.62 13.27
N ASN A 367 -1.22 -1.75 12.04
CA ASN A 367 -2.02 -2.20 10.91
C ASN A 367 -2.48 -3.65 11.12
N SER A 368 -3.70 -3.78 11.62
CA SER A 368 -4.75 -4.72 11.20
C SER A 368 -4.39 -6.21 11.03
N LYS A 369 -3.26 -6.73 11.54
CA LYS A 369 -2.99 -8.17 11.53
C LYS A 369 -4.18 -8.97 12.01
N LEU A 370 -4.80 -8.54 13.11
CA LEU A 370 -6.00 -9.16 13.67
C LEU A 370 -7.24 -8.97 12.79
N SER A 371 -7.39 -7.80 12.17
CA SER A 371 -8.43 -7.54 11.17
C SER A 371 -8.29 -8.53 10.00
N TYR A 372 -7.10 -8.68 9.44
CA TYR A 372 -6.83 -9.58 8.33
C TYR A 372 -6.88 -11.05 8.73
N ASP A 373 -6.37 -11.44 9.91
CA ASP A 373 -6.49 -12.79 10.47
C ASP A 373 -7.98 -13.16 10.60
N SER A 374 -8.81 -12.26 11.13
CA SER A 374 -10.25 -12.49 11.27
C SER A 374 -10.93 -12.68 9.91
N VAL A 375 -10.59 -11.86 8.91
CA VAL A 375 -11.14 -11.98 7.55
C VAL A 375 -10.69 -13.28 6.88
N ALA A 376 -9.41 -13.65 6.99
CA ALA A 376 -8.88 -14.89 6.44
C ALA A 376 -9.58 -16.13 7.04
N ILE A 377 -9.75 -16.16 8.37
CA ILE A 377 -10.49 -17.22 9.06
C ILE A 377 -11.93 -17.25 8.55
N ASN A 378 -12.60 -16.10 8.46
CA ASN A 378 -13.98 -16.03 7.99
C ASN A 378 -14.14 -16.51 6.54
N HIS A 379 -13.21 -16.16 5.63
CA HIS A 379 -13.20 -16.67 4.26
C HIS A 379 -13.01 -18.18 4.20
N LYS A 380 -12.11 -18.75 5.01
CA LYS A 380 -11.97 -20.20 5.16
C LYS A 380 -13.29 -20.85 5.58
N ARG A 381 -14.04 -20.23 6.50
CA ARG A 381 -15.35 -20.73 6.96
C ARG A 381 -16.42 -20.63 5.88
N VAL A 382 -16.46 -19.54 5.11
CA VAL A 382 -17.35 -19.41 3.95
C VAL A 382 -17.08 -20.51 2.93
N LEU A 383 -15.81 -20.77 2.62
CA LEU A 383 -15.44 -21.87 1.72
C LEU A 383 -15.83 -23.23 2.30
N CYS A 384 -15.60 -23.47 3.59
CA CYS A 384 -16.06 -24.68 4.28
C CYS A 384 -17.57 -24.88 4.12
N ARG A 385 -18.38 -23.85 4.40
CA ARG A 385 -19.85 -23.91 4.25
C ARG A 385 -20.27 -24.13 2.81
N ALA A 386 -19.54 -23.56 1.84
CA ALA A 386 -19.80 -23.78 0.43
C ALA A 386 -19.43 -25.20 -0.03
N VAL A 387 -18.36 -25.78 0.52
CA VAL A 387 -17.95 -27.17 0.23
C VAL A 387 -18.90 -28.15 0.89
N PHE A 388 -19.29 -27.94 2.15
CA PHE A 388 -20.20 -28.81 2.90
C PHE A 388 -21.65 -28.32 2.87
N PHE A 389 -22.07 -27.65 1.79
CA PHE A 389 -23.41 -27.03 1.72
C PHE A 389 -24.57 -28.05 1.87
N TRP A 390 -24.28 -29.34 1.61
CA TRP A 390 -25.24 -30.44 1.76
C TRP A 390 -25.30 -31.02 3.18
N ASP A 391 -24.31 -30.73 4.03
CA ASP A 391 -24.22 -31.25 5.39
C ASP A 391 -24.40 -30.11 6.40
N ALA A 392 -25.66 -29.88 6.80
CA ALA A 392 -26.02 -28.83 7.75
C ALA A 392 -25.43 -29.04 9.16
N HIS A 393 -24.92 -30.24 9.48
CA HIS A 393 -24.31 -30.54 10.78
C HIS A 393 -22.79 -30.42 10.76
N HIS A 394 -22.19 -30.13 9.60
CA HIS A 394 -20.76 -29.92 9.50
C HIS A 394 -20.36 -28.62 10.21
N ASP A 395 -19.59 -28.73 11.29
CA ASP A 395 -19.12 -27.56 12.04
C ASP A 395 -17.99 -26.83 11.28
N CYS A 396 -18.35 -25.75 10.59
CA CYS A 396 -17.40 -24.83 9.98
C CYS A 396 -16.99 -23.67 10.92
N GLY A 397 -17.44 -23.65 12.17
CA GLY A 397 -17.17 -22.61 13.15
C GLY A 397 -17.92 -21.27 12.91
N GLU A 398 -17.66 -20.31 13.80
CA GLU A 398 -18.65 -19.31 14.20
C GLU A 398 -18.56 -17.86 13.69
N HIS A 399 -17.84 -17.44 12.65
CA HIS A 399 -17.53 -15.99 12.47
C HIS A 399 -16.71 -15.39 13.64
N VAL A 400 -15.54 -14.87 13.31
CA VAL A 400 -14.61 -14.27 14.28
C VAL A 400 -14.45 -12.80 13.99
N THR A 401 -14.41 -12.01 15.05
CA THR A 401 -14.04 -10.59 15.01
C THR A 401 -12.61 -10.42 15.54
N PRO A 402 -11.93 -9.30 15.23
CA PRO A 402 -10.60 -9.01 15.79
C PRO A 402 -10.59 -9.07 17.32
N GLN A 403 -11.64 -8.54 17.95
CA GLN A 403 -11.85 -8.61 19.40
C GLN A 403 -11.89 -10.06 19.90
N SER A 404 -12.64 -10.94 19.23
CA SER A 404 -12.76 -12.35 19.65
C SER A 404 -11.45 -13.12 19.57
N LEU A 405 -10.51 -12.69 18.71
CA LEU A 405 -9.20 -13.33 18.58
C LEU A 405 -8.24 -12.99 19.72
N LEU A 406 -8.42 -11.82 20.35
CA LEU A 406 -7.63 -11.40 21.50
C LEU A 406 -8.20 -11.91 22.83
N GLY A 407 -9.53 -12.02 22.91
CA GLY A 407 -10.25 -12.38 24.13
C GLY A 407 -10.40 -11.21 25.12
N ASP A 408 -11.38 -11.31 26.01
CA ASP A 408 -11.71 -10.24 26.96
C ASP A 408 -10.60 -9.97 28.00
N ASP A 409 -9.82 -11.00 28.33
CA ASP A 409 -8.70 -10.90 29.28
C ASP A 409 -7.62 -9.92 28.80
N PHE A 410 -7.39 -9.85 27.48
CA PHE A 410 -6.42 -8.92 26.90
C PHE A 410 -6.83 -7.46 27.18
N PHE A 411 -8.08 -7.11 26.91
CA PHE A 411 -8.58 -5.74 27.12
C PHE A 411 -8.69 -5.40 28.61
N THR A 412 -9.06 -6.39 29.43
CA THR A 412 -9.06 -6.25 30.90
C THR A 412 -7.65 -5.96 31.42
N THR A 413 -6.64 -6.67 30.90
CA THR A 413 -5.23 -6.45 31.26
C THR A 413 -4.75 -5.06 30.84
N LEU A 414 -5.10 -4.61 29.63
CA LEU A 414 -4.79 -3.24 29.18
C LEU A 414 -5.44 -2.18 30.07
N ARG A 415 -6.72 -2.36 30.42
CA ARG A 415 -7.43 -1.46 31.31
C ARG A 415 -6.79 -1.42 32.70
N ASN A 416 -6.45 -2.57 33.26
CA ASN A 416 -5.78 -2.66 34.56
C ASN A 416 -4.41 -1.99 34.52
N ARG A 417 -3.63 -2.17 33.44
CA ARG A 417 -2.36 -1.44 33.25
C ARG A 417 -2.58 0.08 33.24
N PHE A 418 -3.64 0.55 32.59
CA PHE A 418 -3.98 1.96 32.61
C PHE A 418 -4.36 2.44 34.02
N THR A 419 -5.27 1.75 34.70
CA THR A 419 -5.84 2.19 35.99
C THR A 419 -4.88 2.05 37.16
N ASP A 420 -4.10 0.97 37.18
CA ASP A 420 -3.35 0.54 38.37
C ASP A 420 -1.87 0.94 38.29
N ASP A 421 -1.37 1.26 37.10
CA ASP A 421 0.03 1.59 36.84
C ASP A 421 0.18 2.97 36.16
N ILE A 422 -0.33 3.16 34.94
CA ILE A 422 -0.06 4.39 34.17
C ILE A 422 -0.72 5.62 34.78
N LYS A 423 -2.02 5.56 35.09
CA LYS A 423 -2.79 6.69 35.62
C LYS A 423 -2.26 7.21 36.97
N PRO A 424 -1.97 6.36 37.99
CA PRO A 424 -1.41 6.83 39.25
C PRO A 424 0.04 7.34 39.10
N ASN A 425 0.81 6.79 38.16
CA ASN A 425 2.24 7.12 37.99
C ASN A 425 2.50 8.02 36.75
N ILE A 426 1.51 8.78 36.28
CA ILE A 426 1.59 9.52 35.00
C ILE A 426 2.82 10.44 34.90
N HIS A 427 3.25 11.05 36.01
CA HIS A 427 4.44 11.89 36.04
C HIS A 427 5.73 11.11 35.71
N GLU A 428 5.84 9.85 36.13
CA GLU A 428 6.98 9.00 35.82
C GLU A 428 7.03 8.69 34.32
N TYR A 429 5.88 8.39 33.71
CA TYR A 429 5.78 8.11 32.27
C TYR A 429 6.05 9.35 31.41
N VAL A 430 5.49 10.50 31.79
CA VAL A 430 5.76 11.79 31.15
C VAL A 430 7.26 12.11 31.19
N ASN A 431 7.92 11.85 32.32
CA ASN A 431 9.36 12.01 32.47
C ASN A 431 10.17 10.97 31.68
N LYS A 432 9.77 9.70 31.69
CA LYS A 432 10.37 8.60 30.91
C LYS A 432 10.42 8.93 29.42
N TYR A 433 9.34 9.50 28.90
CA TYR A 433 9.23 9.90 27.49
C TYR A 433 9.67 11.35 27.23
N HIS A 434 10.24 12.03 28.22
CA HIS A 434 10.73 13.41 28.10
C HIS A 434 9.69 14.39 27.51
N VAL A 435 8.42 14.20 27.85
CA VAL A 435 7.32 15.03 27.35
C VAL A 435 7.43 16.42 27.98
N LYS A 436 7.60 17.44 27.14
CA LYS A 436 7.74 18.84 27.59
C LYS A 436 6.45 19.64 27.41
N TYR A 437 5.72 19.39 26.34
CA TYR A 437 4.51 20.13 26.00
C TYR A 437 3.31 19.22 25.81
N ILE A 438 2.12 19.72 26.14
CA ILE A 438 0.83 19.15 25.75
C ILE A 438 0.19 20.14 24.77
N LEU A 439 -0.10 19.69 23.56
CA LEU A 439 -0.84 20.45 22.55
C LEU A 439 -2.29 19.96 22.54
N LYS A 440 -3.19 20.84 22.99
CA LYS A 440 -4.62 20.57 23.17
C LYS A 440 -5.42 21.24 22.05
N ASP A 441 -6.31 20.50 21.40
CA ASP A 441 -7.41 21.05 20.60
C ASP A 441 -8.58 21.40 21.52
N LYS A 442 -9.01 22.67 21.55
CA LYS A 442 -10.07 23.15 22.43
C LYS A 442 -11.45 22.64 22.03
N VAL A 443 -11.65 22.33 20.76
CA VAL A 443 -12.96 21.90 20.22
C VAL A 443 -13.09 20.38 20.34
N LEU A 444 -12.03 19.65 19.98
CA LEU A 444 -12.10 18.19 19.94
C LEU A 444 -11.68 17.53 21.26
N ASN A 445 -10.92 18.22 22.11
CA ASN A 445 -10.52 17.72 23.43
C ASN A 445 -10.97 18.65 24.57
N PRO A 446 -12.25 19.04 24.69
CA PRO A 446 -12.69 20.03 25.68
C PRO A 446 -12.33 19.61 27.12
N GLU A 447 -12.42 18.32 27.41
CA GLU A 447 -12.21 17.73 28.74
C GLU A 447 -10.73 17.58 29.15
N TYR A 448 -9.78 17.83 28.25
CA TYR A 448 -8.35 17.77 28.61
C TYR A 448 -8.03 18.83 29.65
N GLN A 449 -7.50 18.42 30.80
CA GLN A 449 -7.16 19.32 31.91
C GLN A 449 -5.66 19.25 32.25
N PRO A 450 -4.75 19.73 31.37
CA PRO A 450 -3.30 19.72 31.60
C PRO A 450 -2.87 20.34 32.93
N GLN A 451 -3.62 21.32 33.44
CA GLN A 451 -3.37 21.95 34.73
C GLN A 451 -3.39 20.96 35.91
N LYS A 452 -4.10 19.82 35.81
CA LYS A 452 -4.08 18.75 36.83
C LYS A 452 -2.71 18.09 36.96
N LEU A 453 -1.90 18.13 35.90
CA LEU A 453 -0.52 17.66 35.89
C LEU A 453 0.49 18.77 36.27
N GLY A 454 0.00 19.91 36.77
CA GLY A 454 0.85 21.07 37.05
C GLY A 454 1.37 21.78 35.78
N ALA A 455 0.78 21.49 34.61
CA ALA A 455 1.18 22.15 33.38
C ALA A 455 0.74 23.62 33.35
N ARG A 456 1.57 24.49 32.77
CA ARG A 456 1.33 25.92 32.63
C ARG A 456 0.98 26.27 31.19
N LEU A 457 -0.12 26.99 30.98
CA LEU A 457 -0.47 27.49 29.65
C LEU A 457 0.59 28.51 29.19
N VAL A 458 1.21 28.26 28.04
CA VAL A 458 2.28 29.10 27.47
C VAL A 458 1.90 29.76 26.15
N TRP A 459 0.93 29.19 25.44
CA TRP A 459 0.41 29.74 24.21
C TRP A 459 -1.01 29.27 23.94
N GLN A 460 -1.82 30.10 23.27
CA GLN A 460 -3.15 29.74 22.79
C GLN A 460 -3.56 30.61 21.60
N ASP A 461 -4.40 30.05 20.74
CA ASP A 461 -5.18 30.79 19.74
C ASP A 461 -6.67 30.44 19.86
N ASP A 462 -7.45 30.60 18.79
CA ASP A 462 -8.88 30.29 18.76
C ASP A 462 -9.19 28.79 18.81
N LEU A 463 -8.26 27.90 18.44
CA LEU A 463 -8.50 26.46 18.34
C LEU A 463 -7.59 25.63 19.26
N TYR A 464 -6.36 26.05 19.50
CA TYR A 464 -5.33 25.27 20.17
C TYR A 464 -4.80 25.95 21.42
N GLN A 465 -4.26 25.12 22.32
CA GLN A 465 -3.51 25.54 23.50
C GLN A 465 -2.24 24.71 23.64
N ILE A 466 -1.14 25.36 24.00
CA ILE A 466 0.11 24.69 24.34
C ILE A 466 0.36 24.88 25.84
N TRP A 467 0.51 23.76 26.53
CA TRP A 467 0.77 23.68 27.95
C TRP A 467 2.17 23.12 28.18
N GLU A 468 2.99 23.83 28.94
CA GLU A 468 4.31 23.40 29.34
C GLU A 468 4.22 22.58 30.63
N LEU A 469 4.70 21.35 30.60
CA LEU A 469 4.88 20.56 31.81
C LEU A 469 6.12 21.08 32.54
N GLY A 470 5.94 21.47 33.80
CA GLY A 470 7.08 21.86 34.63
C GLY A 470 8.04 20.69 34.73
N THR A 471 9.35 20.92 34.55
CA THR A 471 10.37 19.93 34.87
C THR A 471 10.24 19.62 36.36
N THR A 472 9.58 18.52 36.72
CA THR A 472 9.63 18.00 38.07
C THR A 472 11.07 17.57 38.29
N GLY A 473 11.82 18.38 39.02
CA GLY A 473 13.16 18.01 39.47
C GLY A 473 13.06 16.67 40.18
N SER A 474 13.84 15.70 39.71
CA SER A 474 14.11 14.43 40.37
C SER A 474 14.55 14.62 41.81
#